data_AF-A0A535I9Q1-F1
#
_entry.id   AF-A0A535I9Q1-F1
#
_cell.length_a   1.000
_cell.length_b   1.000
_cell.length_c   1.000
_cell.angle_alpha   90.00
_cell.angle_beta   90.00
_cell.angle_gamma   90.00
#
_symmetry.space_group_name_H-M   'P 1'
#
loop_
_entity.id
_entity.type
_entity.pdbx_description
1 polymer ?
#
loop_
_entity_poly.entity_id
_entity_poly.type
_entity_poly.pdbx_seq_one_letter_code
_entity_poly.pdbx_strand_id
1 'polypeptide(L)'
;MLHVPRQARSALAYAPLSGRLVFWLVALLLSIPVWFVLPTLFRPSPALSASSGPYTAEPAGRESAISAATDIQLLLALNQPDAHVRQSAARLLGARRAIAVADALRAATYDPVSAVRTESVRALAAIDAFSALPRLVHLQITDFDTGVRDAANRAEADMRSRIASAAGLGDGELLAVSQAPATPEVYAATASTLYALRDGAWQPVGRTPEPPSSFAVADSQAMFAGSLAHGLYRSLNGGQSWQLVQAGIPPSERLTVSALLVDPVDTRRVYAAIASGIGAPTTGSAVVPMDAMVFPLGIYASPDGGDHWSVLAGAPIDAITRRLSVDPASPDYLYGLTDSGAWRVHVAH
;
A
#
# COMPACT_ATOMS: atom_id res chain seq x y z
N MET A 1 23.67 -14.73 -68.28
CA MET A 1 24.02 -13.46 -67.61
C MET A 1 23.11 -13.34 -66.40
N LEU A 2 23.33 -14.00 -65.26
CA LEU A 2 24.40 -13.81 -64.25
C LEU A 2 24.63 -12.35 -63.86
N HIS A 3 23.87 -11.89 -62.85
CA HIS A 3 24.40 -10.94 -61.88
C HIS A 3 23.92 -11.27 -60.45
N VAL A 4 24.94 -11.34 -59.59
CA VAL A 4 24.99 -11.68 -58.15
C VAL A 4 24.80 -10.38 -57.34
N PRO A 5 24.44 -10.42 -56.04
CA PRO A 5 23.67 -9.39 -55.35
C PRO A 5 24.51 -8.38 -54.55
N ARG A 6 23.86 -7.32 -54.01
CA ARG A 6 24.42 -6.46 -52.95
C ARG A 6 23.45 -6.29 -51.78
N GLN A 7 23.85 -6.88 -50.65
CA GLN A 7 23.78 -6.45 -49.23
C GLN A 7 22.66 -5.46 -48.83
N ALA A 8 21.72 -5.83 -47.96
CA ALA A 8 21.87 -5.93 -46.49
C ALA A 8 22.17 -4.59 -45.78
N ARG A 9 21.12 -3.96 -45.24
CA ARG A 9 21.20 -3.10 -44.04
C ARG A 9 19.96 -3.32 -43.16
N SER A 10 20.14 -4.20 -42.19
CA SER A 10 19.66 -4.15 -40.80
C SER A 10 18.55 -3.14 -40.44
N ALA A 11 17.36 -3.66 -40.16
CA ALA A 11 16.44 -3.07 -39.18
C ALA A 11 16.32 -4.05 -38.01
N LEU A 12 17.10 -3.80 -36.96
CA LEU A 12 16.91 -4.42 -35.64
C LEU A 12 15.60 -3.85 -35.07
N ALA A 13 14.53 -4.64 -35.15
CA ALA A 13 13.32 -4.38 -34.38
C ALA A 13 13.62 -4.72 -32.91
N TYR A 14 13.71 -3.69 -32.07
CA TYR A 14 13.65 -3.83 -30.62
C TYR A 14 12.24 -4.28 -30.23
N ALA A 15 12.08 -5.56 -29.89
CA ALA A 15 10.92 -6.01 -29.15
C ALA A 15 11.08 -5.57 -27.68
N PRO A 16 10.05 -5.03 -27.01
CA PRO A 16 10.14 -4.68 -25.60
C PRO A 16 10.20 -5.98 -24.78
N LEU A 17 11.33 -6.20 -24.10
CA LEU A 17 11.48 -7.27 -23.12
C LEU A 17 10.53 -6.99 -21.95
N SER A 18 9.67 -7.95 -21.62
CA SER A 18 8.83 -7.88 -20.44
C SER A 18 9.71 -7.88 -19.17
N GLY A 19 9.36 -7.05 -18.18
CA GLY A 19 10.16 -6.82 -16.96
C GLY A 19 10.50 -8.06 -16.14
N ARG A 20 9.84 -9.20 -16.39
CA ARG A 20 10.16 -10.50 -15.78
C ARG A 20 11.47 -11.11 -16.31
N LEU A 21 11.84 -10.88 -17.57
CA LEU A 21 13.06 -11.47 -18.18
C LEU A 21 14.35 -10.72 -17.79
N VAL A 22 14.26 -9.41 -17.57
CA VAL A 22 15.39 -8.59 -17.10
C VAL A 22 15.76 -8.97 -15.66
N PHE A 23 14.78 -9.29 -14.81
CA PHE A 23 15.01 -9.76 -13.45
C PHE A 23 15.68 -11.15 -13.40
N TRP A 24 15.32 -12.06 -14.32
CA TRP A 24 15.96 -13.38 -14.41
C TRP A 24 17.39 -13.33 -14.97
N LEU A 25 17.71 -12.40 -15.87
CA LEU A 25 19.08 -12.22 -16.39
C LEU A 25 20.02 -11.61 -15.33
N VAL A 26 19.53 -10.73 -14.46
CA VAL A 26 20.30 -10.23 -13.31
C VAL A 26 20.49 -11.33 -12.26
N ALA A 27 19.51 -12.21 -12.06
CA ALA A 27 19.65 -13.38 -11.18
C ALA A 27 20.64 -14.43 -11.73
N LEU A 28 20.68 -14.65 -13.05
CA LEU A 28 21.62 -15.60 -13.67
C LEU A 28 23.08 -15.10 -13.60
N LEU A 29 23.31 -13.78 -13.66
CA LEU A 29 24.63 -13.16 -13.50
C LEU A 29 25.11 -13.10 -12.04
N LEU A 30 24.22 -13.29 -11.05
CA LEU A 30 24.53 -13.39 -9.63
C LEU A 30 24.69 -14.84 -9.13
N SER A 31 24.63 -15.83 -10.03
CA SER A 31 24.81 -17.25 -9.72
C SER A 31 26.28 -17.69 -9.72
N ILE A 32 27.24 -16.75 -9.76
CA ILE A 32 28.66 -17.07 -9.58
C ILE A 32 28.90 -17.25 -8.08
N PRO A 33 29.35 -18.42 -7.60
CA PRO A 33 29.74 -18.56 -6.21
C PRO A 33 30.90 -17.59 -5.91
N VAL A 34 30.66 -16.58 -5.07
CA VAL A 34 31.66 -15.62 -4.57
C VAL A 34 32.55 -16.28 -3.50
N TRP A 35 33.07 -17.45 -3.83
CA TRP A 35 34.18 -18.08 -3.13
C TRP A 35 35.33 -18.05 -4.13
N PHE A 36 36.31 -17.15 -3.89
CA PHE A 36 37.52 -16.86 -4.69
C PHE A 36 37.62 -15.44 -5.30
N VAL A 37 37.37 -14.37 -4.53
CA VAL A 37 38.14 -13.12 -4.70
C VAL A 37 38.34 -12.47 -3.33
N LEU A 38 39.41 -12.86 -2.64
CA LEU A 38 40.19 -12.03 -1.71
C LEU A 38 41.41 -12.87 -1.31
N PRO A 39 42.59 -12.54 -1.84
CA PRO A 39 43.61 -12.12 -0.90
C PRO A 39 44.37 -10.88 -1.39
N THR A 40 44.96 -10.19 -0.42
CA THR A 40 45.93 -9.10 -0.56
C THR A 40 45.37 -7.74 -0.96
N LEU A 41 45.12 -6.90 0.05
CA LEU A 41 45.62 -5.51 0.12
C LEU A 41 45.24 -4.92 1.49
N PHE A 42 45.83 -5.44 2.57
CA PHE A 42 46.01 -4.69 3.81
C PHE A 42 47.33 -5.17 4.43
N ARG A 43 48.40 -4.40 4.21
CA ARG A 43 49.64 -4.55 4.99
C ARG A 43 49.42 -3.86 6.33
N PRO A 44 49.64 -4.53 7.48
CA PRO A 44 49.79 -3.82 8.74
C PRO A 44 51.22 -3.23 8.81
N SER A 45 51.33 -1.95 9.15
CA SER A 45 52.60 -1.36 9.60
C SER A 45 52.90 -1.81 11.03
N PRO A 46 54.18 -1.99 11.43
CA PRO A 46 54.52 -2.56 12.72
C PRO A 46 54.33 -1.56 13.86
N ALA A 47 54.00 -2.12 15.02
CA ALA A 47 53.67 -1.46 16.27
C ALA A 47 54.81 -0.61 16.87
N LEU A 48 54.44 0.45 17.58
CA LEU A 48 55.22 1.01 18.68
C LEU A 48 54.44 0.86 19.98
N SER A 49 55.02 0.06 20.87
CA SER A 49 54.94 -0.04 22.34
C SER A 49 53.63 0.32 23.08
N ALA A 50 53.21 -0.65 23.89
CA ALA A 50 52.05 -0.67 24.78
C ALA A 50 52.04 0.40 25.88
N SER A 51 50.83 0.87 26.22
CA SER A 51 50.42 1.10 27.60
C SER A 51 48.95 0.73 27.78
N SER A 52 48.68 -0.05 28.81
CA SER A 52 47.43 -0.64 29.29
C SER A 52 46.27 0.35 29.53
N GLY A 53 45.06 -0.03 29.07
CA GLY A 53 43.76 0.49 29.52
C GLY A 53 42.61 -0.33 28.90
N PRO A 54 41.59 -0.76 29.67
CA PRO A 54 40.56 -1.67 29.16
C PRO A 54 39.45 -0.90 28.41
N TYR A 55 38.80 -1.59 27.46
CA TYR A 55 37.69 -1.10 26.64
C TYR A 55 38.06 -0.07 25.56
N THR A 56 38.72 -0.54 24.50
CA THR A 56 38.67 0.16 23.21
C THR A 56 37.26 0.02 22.65
N ALA A 57 36.51 1.12 22.58
CA ALA A 57 35.29 1.18 21.80
C ALA A 57 35.57 0.67 20.38
N GLU A 58 34.81 -0.31 19.89
CA GLU A 58 34.89 -0.73 18.50
C GLU A 58 34.60 0.49 17.60
N PRO A 59 35.31 0.64 16.47
CA PRO A 59 35.07 1.78 15.58
C PRO A 59 33.66 1.66 15.00
N ALA A 60 32.80 2.64 15.28
CA ALA A 60 31.38 2.68 14.89
C ALA A 60 31.10 2.37 13.41
N GLY A 61 32.07 2.64 12.51
CA GLY A 61 31.98 2.29 11.09
C GLY A 61 31.97 0.79 10.80
N ARG A 62 32.59 -0.03 11.65
CA ARG A 62 32.64 -1.50 11.49
C ARG A 62 31.31 -2.15 11.88
N GLU A 63 30.71 -1.72 12.99
CA GLU A 63 29.39 -2.20 13.41
C GLU A 63 28.30 -1.85 12.38
N SER A 64 28.33 -0.63 11.84
CA SER A 64 27.41 -0.21 10.78
C SER A 64 27.56 -1.07 9.50
N ALA A 65 28.79 -1.35 9.08
CA ALA A 65 29.06 -2.20 7.91
C ALA A 65 28.62 -3.67 8.13
N ILE A 66 28.86 -4.22 9.32
CA ILE A 66 28.41 -5.59 9.69
C ILE A 66 26.88 -5.65 9.73
N SER A 67 26.24 -4.61 10.28
CA SER A 67 24.78 -4.49 10.31
C SER A 67 24.19 -4.49 8.90
N ALA A 68 24.74 -3.67 8.00
CA ALA A 68 24.30 -3.60 6.61
C ALA A 68 24.54 -4.93 5.85
N ALA A 69 25.69 -5.57 6.05
CA ALA A 69 25.99 -6.87 5.45
C ALA A 69 25.01 -7.96 5.93
N THR A 70 24.62 -7.91 7.20
CA THR A 70 23.62 -8.83 7.77
C THR A 70 22.24 -8.61 7.13
N ASP A 71 21.83 -7.36 6.94
CA ASP A 71 20.55 -7.05 6.28
C ASP A 71 20.53 -7.57 4.83
N ILE A 72 21.64 -7.42 4.10
CA ILE A 72 21.78 -7.98 2.74
C ILE A 72 21.64 -9.51 2.76
N GLN A 73 22.28 -10.20 3.71
CA GLN A 73 22.15 -11.66 3.83
C GLN A 73 20.72 -12.09 4.15
N LEU A 74 20.03 -11.36 5.03
CA LEU A 74 18.63 -11.65 5.36
C LEU A 74 17.69 -11.36 4.18
N LEU A 75 17.96 -10.33 3.38
CA LEU A 75 17.24 -10.07 2.13
C LEU A 75 17.43 -11.21 1.11
N LEU A 76 18.63 -11.75 1.00
CA LEU A 76 18.88 -12.95 0.18
C LEU A 76 18.18 -14.19 0.76
N ALA A 77 18.10 -14.29 2.09
CA ALA A 77 17.41 -15.38 2.78
C ALA A 77 15.89 -15.39 2.54
N LEU A 78 15.26 -14.23 2.27
CA LEU A 78 13.85 -14.13 1.87
C LEU A 78 13.54 -14.82 0.53
N ASN A 79 14.55 -15.17 -0.27
CA ASN A 79 14.36 -15.81 -1.58
C ASN A 79 14.80 -17.29 -1.58
N GLN A 80 15.05 -17.87 -0.41
CA GLN A 80 15.52 -19.25 -0.31
C GLN A 80 14.39 -20.27 -0.56
N PRO A 81 14.69 -21.47 -1.10
CA PRO A 81 13.68 -22.51 -1.33
C PRO A 81 12.95 -22.94 -0.05
N ASP A 82 13.66 -22.96 1.08
CA ASP A 82 13.12 -23.36 2.39
C ASP A 82 12.28 -22.25 3.02
N ALA A 83 11.02 -22.55 3.31
CA ALA A 83 10.07 -21.62 3.93
C ALA A 83 10.45 -21.24 5.36
N HIS A 84 11.08 -22.12 6.13
CA HIS A 84 11.56 -21.80 7.49
C HIS A 84 12.69 -20.77 7.45
N VAL A 85 13.55 -20.83 6.42
CA VAL A 85 14.61 -19.83 6.20
C VAL A 85 13.99 -18.48 5.86
N ARG A 86 13.05 -18.43 4.90
CA ARG A 86 12.33 -17.19 4.54
C ARG A 86 11.57 -16.60 5.72
N GLN A 87 10.88 -17.44 6.50
CA GLN A 87 10.16 -17.04 7.70
C GLN A 87 11.10 -16.44 8.75
N SER A 88 12.22 -17.12 9.01
CA SER A 88 13.21 -16.64 9.98
C SER A 88 13.87 -15.35 9.52
N ALA A 89 14.13 -15.21 8.22
CA ALA A 89 14.64 -13.98 7.63
C ALA A 89 13.67 -12.80 7.83
N ALA A 90 12.38 -12.98 7.53
CA ALA A 90 11.36 -11.94 7.73
C ALA A 90 11.32 -11.49 9.20
N ARG A 91 11.31 -12.44 10.14
CA ARG A 91 11.31 -12.15 11.58
C ARG A 91 12.52 -11.34 12.01
N LEU A 92 13.72 -11.75 11.59
CA LEU A 92 14.97 -11.09 11.96
C LEU A 92 15.07 -9.69 11.35
N LEU A 93 14.61 -9.50 10.11
CA LEU A 93 14.51 -8.17 9.49
C LEU A 93 13.59 -7.24 10.29
N GLY A 94 12.43 -7.73 10.72
CA GLY A 94 11.52 -6.99 11.58
C GLY A 94 12.14 -6.62 12.93
N ALA A 95 12.79 -7.58 13.60
CA ALA A 95 13.45 -7.36 14.89
C ALA A 95 14.56 -6.31 14.82
N ARG A 96 15.21 -6.17 13.67
CA ARG A 96 16.29 -5.21 13.42
C ARG A 96 15.80 -3.80 13.08
N ARG A 97 14.49 -3.62 12.85
CA ARG A 97 13.87 -2.33 12.51
C ARG A 97 14.48 -1.65 11.28
N ALA A 98 14.92 -2.44 10.30
CA ALA A 98 15.54 -1.92 9.07
C ALA A 98 14.47 -1.44 8.08
N ILE A 99 14.08 -0.16 8.14
CA ILE A 99 13.01 0.43 7.29
C ILE A 99 13.27 0.23 5.79
N ALA A 100 14.54 0.25 5.37
CA ALA A 100 14.94 0.07 3.97
C ALA A 100 14.51 -1.28 3.36
N VAL A 101 14.10 -2.26 4.17
CA VAL A 101 13.68 -3.59 3.69
C VAL A 101 12.16 -3.72 3.52
N ALA A 102 11.40 -2.63 3.71
CA ALA A 102 9.94 -2.63 3.63
C ALA A 102 9.40 -3.23 2.32
N ASP A 103 9.98 -2.89 1.17
CA ASP A 103 9.54 -3.43 -0.12
C ASP A 103 9.77 -4.93 -0.26
N ALA A 104 10.89 -5.43 0.25
CA ALA A 104 11.19 -6.86 0.24
C ALA A 104 10.24 -7.64 1.14
N LEU A 105 9.95 -7.13 2.34
CA LEU A 105 8.95 -7.72 3.24
C LEU A 105 7.54 -7.65 2.65
N ARG A 106 7.19 -6.54 1.97
CA ARG A 106 5.92 -6.40 1.25
C ARG A 106 5.81 -7.45 0.14
N ALA A 107 6.87 -7.69 -0.63
CA ALA A 107 6.91 -8.77 -1.61
C ALA A 107 6.79 -10.17 -0.97
N ALA A 108 7.40 -10.39 0.20
CA ALA A 108 7.29 -11.64 0.95
C ALA A 108 5.86 -11.92 1.49
N THR A 109 4.96 -10.92 1.51
CA THR A 109 3.54 -11.17 1.78
C THR A 109 2.78 -11.89 0.66
N TYR A 110 3.44 -12.19 -0.47
CA TYR A 110 2.91 -13.04 -1.54
C TYR A 110 3.40 -14.49 -1.45
N ASP A 111 4.16 -14.83 -0.40
CA ASP A 111 4.72 -16.17 -0.25
C ASP A 111 3.63 -17.26 -0.25
N PRO A 112 3.84 -18.42 -0.89
CA PRO A 112 2.87 -19.52 -0.85
C PRO A 112 2.60 -20.03 0.57
N VAL A 113 3.56 -19.90 1.49
CA VAL A 113 3.46 -20.40 2.86
C VAL A 113 2.92 -19.30 3.80
N SER A 114 1.79 -19.58 4.46
CA SER A 114 1.12 -18.61 5.34
C SER A 114 1.96 -18.18 6.54
N ALA A 115 2.85 -19.04 7.04
CA ALA A 115 3.80 -18.69 8.09
C ALA A 115 4.79 -17.59 7.66
N VAL A 116 5.24 -17.60 6.40
CA VAL A 116 6.12 -16.55 5.86
C VAL A 116 5.33 -15.26 5.67
N ARG A 117 4.11 -15.33 5.14
CA ARG A 117 3.23 -14.14 5.01
C ARG A 117 2.93 -13.50 6.37
N THR A 118 2.61 -14.31 7.37
CA THR A 118 2.34 -13.87 8.74
C THR A 118 3.54 -13.14 9.35
N GLU A 119 4.74 -13.72 9.26
CA GLU A 119 5.95 -13.07 9.79
C GLU A 119 6.34 -11.82 8.99
N SER A 120 6.11 -11.81 7.68
CA SER A 120 6.35 -10.63 6.84
C SER A 120 5.42 -9.47 7.22
N VAL A 121 4.13 -9.74 7.47
CA VAL A 121 3.16 -8.76 7.98
C VAL A 121 3.58 -8.22 9.35
N ARG A 122 4.00 -9.09 10.28
CA ARG A 122 4.50 -8.66 11.60
C ARG A 122 5.77 -7.81 11.48
N ALA A 123 6.68 -8.19 10.59
CA ALA A 123 7.91 -7.46 10.34
C ALA A 123 7.63 -6.06 9.76
N LEU A 124 6.71 -5.94 8.80
CA LEU A 124 6.25 -4.65 8.26
C LEU A 124 5.72 -3.73 9.36
N ALA A 125 4.92 -4.27 10.29
CA ALA A 125 4.47 -3.54 11.46
C ALA A 125 5.64 -3.13 12.36
N ALA A 126 6.57 -4.04 12.65
CA ALA A 126 7.70 -3.76 13.54
C ALA A 126 8.64 -2.65 13.03
N ILE A 127 8.71 -2.45 11.71
CA ILE A 127 9.53 -1.40 11.07
C ILE A 127 8.74 -0.14 10.70
N ASP A 128 7.46 -0.05 11.08
CA ASP A 128 6.59 1.08 10.74
C ASP A 128 6.52 1.39 9.23
N ALA A 129 6.43 0.33 8.43
CA ALA A 129 6.24 0.44 6.98
C ALA A 129 4.79 0.86 6.65
N PHE A 130 4.43 2.11 6.95
CA PHE A 130 3.07 2.64 6.75
C PHE A 130 2.63 2.60 5.28
N SER A 131 3.56 2.67 4.32
CA SER A 131 3.28 2.44 2.89
C SER A 131 2.82 1.02 2.57
N ALA A 132 2.90 0.06 3.50
CA ALA A 132 2.37 -1.28 3.31
C ALA A 132 0.90 -1.41 3.74
N LEU A 133 0.28 -0.37 4.32
CA LEU A 133 -1.11 -0.39 4.77
C LEU A 133 -2.10 -0.88 3.69
N PRO A 134 -2.03 -0.43 2.41
CA PRO A 134 -2.92 -0.94 1.37
C PRO A 134 -2.77 -2.46 1.16
N ARG A 135 -1.55 -2.99 1.29
CA ARG A 135 -1.30 -4.44 1.20
C ARG A 135 -1.86 -5.19 2.41
N LEU A 136 -1.78 -4.63 3.61
CA LEU A 136 -2.38 -5.24 4.81
C LEU A 136 -3.90 -5.33 4.67
N VAL A 137 -4.55 -4.24 4.22
CA VAL A 137 -5.98 -4.23 3.91
C VAL A 137 -6.32 -5.31 2.87
N HIS A 138 -5.52 -5.44 1.81
CA HIS A 138 -5.73 -6.48 0.81
C HIS A 138 -5.73 -7.89 1.42
N LEU A 139 -4.75 -8.21 2.27
CA LEU A 139 -4.63 -9.51 2.93
C LEU A 139 -5.82 -9.80 3.85
N GLN A 140 -6.32 -8.80 4.58
CA GLN A 140 -7.50 -8.96 5.44
C GLN A 140 -8.75 -9.40 4.66
N ILE A 141 -8.88 -8.93 3.41
CA ILE A 141 -10.01 -9.24 2.54
C ILE A 141 -9.82 -10.61 1.87
N THR A 142 -8.60 -10.93 1.43
CA THR A 142 -8.37 -11.99 0.43
C THR A 142 -7.60 -13.21 0.92
N ASP A 143 -6.83 -13.12 2.01
CA ASP A 143 -6.00 -14.26 2.42
C ASP A 143 -6.85 -15.39 2.99
N PHE A 144 -6.62 -16.60 2.49
CA PHE A 144 -7.35 -17.80 2.92
C PHE A 144 -6.99 -18.20 4.36
N ASP A 145 -5.79 -17.89 4.82
CA ASP A 145 -5.31 -18.26 6.15
C ASP A 145 -5.81 -17.22 7.19
N THR A 146 -6.55 -17.70 8.19
CA THR A 146 -7.09 -16.83 9.25
C THR A 146 -6.00 -16.19 10.09
N GLY A 147 -4.87 -16.86 10.29
CA GLY A 147 -3.72 -16.34 11.02
C GLY A 147 -3.07 -15.16 10.30
N VAL A 148 -3.01 -15.20 8.97
CA VAL A 148 -2.52 -14.06 8.15
C VAL A 148 -3.48 -12.88 8.25
N ARG A 149 -4.79 -13.11 8.13
CA ARG A 149 -5.81 -12.05 8.27
C ARG A 149 -5.75 -11.39 9.65
N ASP A 150 -5.66 -12.19 10.71
CA ASP A 150 -5.54 -11.70 12.08
C ASP A 150 -4.23 -10.93 12.31
N ALA A 151 -3.13 -11.38 11.72
CA ALA A 151 -1.87 -10.66 11.76
C ALA A 151 -1.96 -9.32 11.03
N ALA A 152 -2.61 -9.27 9.87
CA ALA A 152 -2.80 -8.04 9.11
C ALA A 152 -3.73 -7.05 9.83
N ASN A 153 -4.80 -7.53 10.48
CA ASN A 153 -5.69 -6.72 11.31
C ASN A 153 -4.94 -6.07 12.48
N ARG A 154 -4.15 -6.85 13.23
CA ARG A 154 -3.34 -6.33 14.34
C ARG A 154 -2.26 -5.37 13.86
N ALA A 155 -1.56 -5.71 12.79
CA ALA A 155 -0.53 -4.87 12.19
C ALA A 155 -1.08 -3.50 11.76
N GLU A 156 -2.24 -3.46 11.09
CA GLU A 156 -2.90 -2.21 10.72
C GLU A 156 -3.28 -1.40 11.98
N ALA A 157 -3.92 -2.03 12.97
CA ALA A 157 -4.34 -1.34 14.20
C ALA A 157 -3.15 -0.74 14.97
N ASP A 158 -2.07 -1.52 15.12
CA ASP A 158 -0.84 -1.10 15.76
C ASP A 158 -0.18 0.07 15.02
N MET A 159 -0.10 -0.02 13.69
CA MET A 159 0.42 1.07 12.85
C MET A 159 -0.41 2.34 13.00
N ARG A 160 -1.75 2.24 12.94
CA ARG A 160 -2.65 3.40 13.10
C ARG A 160 -2.49 4.03 14.49
N SER A 161 -2.35 3.23 15.54
CA SER A 161 -2.08 3.74 16.90
C SER A 161 -0.75 4.51 16.97
N ARG A 162 0.31 3.98 16.34
CA ARG A 162 1.62 4.67 16.28
C ARG A 162 1.58 5.94 15.42
N ILE A 163 0.82 5.95 14.33
CA ILE A 163 0.57 7.16 13.54
C ILE A 163 -0.10 8.23 14.42
N ALA A 164 -1.17 7.88 15.14
CA ALA A 164 -1.87 8.81 16.01
C ALA A 164 -0.93 9.38 17.08
N SER A 165 -0.19 8.52 17.79
CA SER A 165 0.77 8.94 18.81
C SER A 165 1.88 9.84 18.24
N ALA A 166 2.45 9.49 17.08
CA ALA A 166 3.52 10.27 16.45
C ALA A 166 3.03 11.62 15.91
N ALA A 167 1.75 11.73 15.56
CA ALA A 167 1.11 12.98 15.16
C ALA A 167 0.60 13.81 16.36
N GLY A 168 0.77 13.33 17.60
CA GLY A 168 0.26 13.99 18.80
C GLY A 168 -1.26 13.97 18.93
N LEU A 169 -1.91 12.99 18.29
CA LEU A 169 -3.36 12.82 18.27
C LEU A 169 -3.83 11.96 19.45
N GLY A 170 -4.96 12.36 20.03
CA GLY A 170 -5.65 11.59 21.08
C GLY A 170 -6.40 10.37 20.54
N ASP A 171 -6.92 9.56 21.46
CA ASP A 171 -7.71 8.38 21.12
C ASP A 171 -8.95 8.76 20.30
N GLY A 172 -9.11 8.10 19.15
CA GLY A 172 -10.25 8.32 18.24
C GLY A 172 -10.15 9.55 17.34
N GLU A 173 -9.10 10.38 17.45
CA GLU A 173 -8.93 11.54 16.57
C GLU A 173 -8.46 11.16 15.16
N LEU A 174 -7.72 10.06 15.02
CA LEU A 174 -7.29 9.53 13.73
C LEU A 174 -8.44 8.75 13.06
N LEU A 175 -9.07 9.37 12.06
CA LEU A 175 -10.24 8.82 11.38
C LEU A 175 -9.86 7.97 10.17
N ALA A 176 -8.88 8.39 9.37
CA ALA A 176 -8.44 7.65 8.19
C ALA A 176 -6.94 7.81 7.91
N VAL A 177 -6.36 6.82 7.23
CA VAL A 177 -4.98 6.84 6.74
C VAL A 177 -4.99 6.37 5.30
N SER A 178 -4.23 7.03 4.42
CA SER A 178 -4.11 6.65 3.02
C SER A 178 -2.70 6.92 2.50
N GLN A 179 -2.22 6.06 1.61
CA GLN A 179 -0.97 6.25 0.88
C GLN A 179 -1.27 6.61 -0.57
N ALA A 180 -0.57 7.59 -1.11
CA ALA A 180 -0.61 7.88 -2.55
C ALA A 180 0.04 6.72 -3.34
N PRO A 181 -0.62 6.07 -4.31
CA PRO A 181 -0.10 4.84 -4.91
C PRO A 181 1.26 4.95 -5.61
N ALA A 182 1.54 6.09 -6.25
CA ALA A 182 2.77 6.31 -7.01
C ALA A 182 3.96 6.76 -6.15
N THR A 183 3.75 7.01 -4.85
CA THR A 183 4.78 7.59 -3.97
C THR A 183 4.77 6.92 -2.59
N PRO A 184 5.83 7.04 -1.78
CA PRO A 184 5.80 6.59 -0.39
C PRO A 184 5.02 7.55 0.53
N GLU A 185 4.37 8.59 0.01
CA GLU A 185 3.68 9.59 0.83
C GLU A 185 2.46 8.98 1.52
N VAL A 186 2.40 9.15 2.85
CA VAL A 186 1.30 8.70 3.69
C VAL A 186 0.64 9.90 4.33
N TYR A 187 -0.69 9.88 4.29
CA TYR A 187 -1.56 10.91 4.80
C TYR A 187 -2.46 10.35 5.90
N ALA A 188 -2.71 11.17 6.92
CA ALA A 188 -3.56 10.86 8.05
C ALA A 188 -4.62 11.96 8.20
N ALA A 189 -5.88 11.58 8.31
CA ALA A 189 -6.99 12.51 8.36
C ALA A 189 -7.71 12.43 9.71
N THR A 190 -7.99 13.59 10.29
CA THR A 190 -8.79 13.77 11.50
C THR A 190 -10.13 14.42 11.17
N ALA A 191 -10.90 14.76 12.22
CA ALA A 191 -12.16 15.49 12.08
C ALA A 191 -12.04 16.83 11.33
N SER A 192 -10.86 17.48 11.37
CA SER A 192 -10.66 18.81 10.80
C SER A 192 -9.31 19.04 10.12
N THR A 193 -8.32 18.17 10.34
CA THR A 193 -6.94 18.38 9.88
C THR A 193 -6.47 17.20 9.05
N LEU A 194 -5.75 17.52 7.97
CA LEU A 194 -5.00 16.55 7.18
C LEU A 194 -3.52 16.67 7.53
N TYR A 195 -2.90 15.54 7.85
CA TYR A 195 -1.47 15.41 8.11
C TYR A 195 -0.79 14.60 7.01
N ALA A 196 0.47 14.90 6.72
CA ALA A 196 1.34 14.09 5.88
C ALA A 196 2.62 13.74 6.63
N LEU A 197 3.14 12.54 6.39
CA LEU A 197 4.46 12.14 6.90
C LEU A 197 5.56 12.71 5.99
N ARG A 198 6.37 13.63 6.52
CA ARG A 198 7.48 14.27 5.81
C ARG A 198 8.72 14.27 6.69
N ASP A 199 9.84 13.81 6.14
CA ASP A 199 11.13 13.75 6.84
C ASP A 199 11.05 13.05 8.21
N GLY A 200 10.20 12.02 8.31
CA GLY A 200 10.00 11.26 9.55
C GLY A 200 9.07 11.91 10.58
N ALA A 201 8.45 13.06 10.27
CA ALA A 201 7.52 13.75 11.16
C ALA A 201 6.15 13.97 10.50
N TRP A 202 5.08 13.84 11.29
CA TRP A 202 3.73 14.17 10.85
C TRP A 202 3.52 15.68 10.90
N GLN A 203 3.15 16.27 9.76
CA GLN A 203 2.96 17.72 9.63
C GLN A 203 1.57 18.02 9.09
N PRO A 204 0.86 19.04 9.61
CA PRO A 204 -0.41 19.46 9.04
C PRO A 204 -0.18 20.05 7.65
N VAL A 205 -0.92 19.55 6.66
CA VAL A 205 -0.81 19.96 5.24
C VAL A 205 -2.10 20.52 4.66
N GLY A 206 -3.22 20.38 5.38
CA GLY A 206 -4.53 20.84 4.92
C GLY A 206 -5.61 20.59 5.97
N ARG A 207 -6.86 20.73 5.54
CA ARG A 207 -8.04 20.45 6.38
C ARG A 207 -8.88 19.36 5.74
N THR A 208 -9.69 18.68 6.54
CA THR A 208 -10.76 17.81 6.01
C THR A 208 -12.04 18.64 5.84
N PRO A 209 -12.91 18.32 4.85
CA PRO A 209 -14.16 19.06 4.64
C PRO A 209 -15.12 18.90 5.82
N GLU A 210 -15.12 17.70 6.39
CA GLU A 210 -15.80 17.28 7.60
C GLU A 210 -15.16 15.96 8.07
N PRO A 211 -15.54 15.39 9.23
CA PRO A 211 -14.97 14.13 9.71
C PRO A 211 -15.14 13.00 8.67
N PRO A 212 -14.04 12.51 8.05
CA PRO A 212 -14.17 11.53 6.98
C PRO A 212 -14.43 10.13 7.54
N SER A 213 -15.42 9.43 6.99
CA SER A 213 -15.60 7.98 7.20
C SER A 213 -14.66 7.15 6.35
N SER A 214 -14.19 7.69 5.23
CA SER A 214 -13.21 7.07 4.35
C SER A 214 -12.36 8.14 3.67
N PHE A 215 -11.14 7.78 3.29
CA PHE A 215 -10.19 8.72 2.70
C PHE A 215 -9.29 8.00 1.71
N ALA A 216 -9.05 8.62 0.54
CA ALA A 216 -8.13 8.09 -0.46
C ALA A 216 -7.34 9.24 -1.11
N VAL A 217 -6.06 9.00 -1.35
CA VAL A 217 -5.15 9.97 -1.96
C VAL A 217 -4.68 9.42 -3.30
N ALA A 218 -4.86 10.18 -4.37
CA ALA A 218 -4.29 9.84 -5.67
C ALA A 218 -2.84 10.33 -5.76
N ASP A 219 -2.61 11.57 -5.35
CA ASP A 219 -1.31 12.22 -5.25
C ASP A 219 -1.36 13.39 -4.24
N SER A 220 -0.29 14.19 -4.16
CA SER A 220 -0.20 15.30 -3.22
C SER A 220 -1.18 16.46 -3.50
N GLN A 221 -1.90 16.45 -4.62
CA GLN A 221 -2.92 17.43 -5.00
C GLN A 221 -4.33 16.83 -5.00
N ALA A 222 -4.50 15.67 -5.63
CA ALA A 222 -5.79 15.02 -5.85
C ALA A 222 -6.12 14.03 -4.71
N MET A 223 -7.21 14.32 -3.99
CA MET A 223 -7.63 13.56 -2.82
C MET A 223 -9.14 13.44 -2.74
N PHE A 224 -9.61 12.40 -2.04
CA PHE A 224 -11.03 12.08 -1.87
C PHE A 224 -11.34 11.84 -0.40
N ALA A 225 -12.43 12.44 0.08
CA ALA A 225 -12.92 12.26 1.43
C ALA A 225 -14.39 11.85 1.39
N GLY A 226 -14.70 10.71 1.98
CA GLY A 226 -16.04 10.20 2.13
C GLY A 226 -16.64 10.62 3.47
N SER A 227 -17.93 10.98 3.46
CA SER A 227 -18.68 11.42 4.63
C SER A 227 -19.75 10.41 5.03
N LEU A 228 -20.18 10.43 6.29
CA LEU A 228 -21.35 9.69 6.78
C LEU A 228 -22.69 10.38 6.45
N ALA A 229 -22.67 11.65 6.04
CA ALA A 229 -23.88 12.48 5.93
C ALA A 229 -24.04 13.15 4.57
N HIS A 230 -22.93 13.55 3.94
CA HIS A 230 -22.96 14.43 2.76
C HIS A 230 -22.29 13.81 1.53
N GLY A 231 -22.00 12.51 1.53
CA GLY A 231 -21.45 11.84 0.34
C GLY A 231 -19.94 12.06 0.14
N LEU A 232 -19.53 12.32 -1.11
CA LEU A 232 -18.13 12.31 -1.55
C LEU A 232 -17.62 13.73 -1.78
N TYR A 233 -16.44 14.04 -1.26
CA TYR A 233 -15.69 15.26 -1.56
C TYR A 233 -14.42 14.94 -2.34
N ARG A 234 -13.99 15.90 -3.16
CA ARG A 234 -12.71 15.88 -3.88
C ARG A 234 -11.93 17.16 -3.63
N SER A 235 -10.64 17.04 -3.45
CA SER A 235 -9.68 18.14 -3.46
C SER A 235 -8.76 18.01 -4.66
N LEU A 236 -8.36 19.15 -5.23
CA LEU A 236 -7.40 19.27 -6.32
C LEU A 236 -6.19 20.12 -5.94
N ASN A 237 -6.07 20.46 -4.65
CA ASN A 237 -5.02 21.33 -4.12
C ASN A 237 -4.51 20.84 -2.77
N GLY A 238 -4.42 19.52 -2.58
CA GLY A 238 -3.78 18.91 -1.42
C GLY A 238 -4.54 19.11 -0.11
N GLY A 239 -5.88 19.17 -0.18
CA GLY A 239 -6.73 19.34 0.99
C GLY A 239 -6.83 20.78 1.50
N GLN A 240 -6.43 21.78 0.70
CA GLN A 240 -6.63 23.20 1.03
C GLN A 240 -8.09 23.62 0.82
N SER A 241 -8.74 23.08 -0.20
CA SER A 241 -10.19 23.23 -0.42
C SER A 241 -10.79 21.93 -0.96
N TRP A 242 -12.07 21.73 -0.66
CA TRP A 242 -12.82 20.53 -1.04
C TRP A 242 -14.10 20.93 -1.77
N GLN A 243 -14.44 20.17 -2.80
CA GLN A 243 -15.67 20.33 -3.55
C GLN A 243 -16.48 19.04 -3.43
N LEU A 244 -17.79 19.20 -3.25
CA LEU A 244 -18.70 18.07 -3.22
C LEU A 244 -18.83 17.48 -4.63
N VAL A 245 -18.69 16.16 -4.76
CA VAL A 245 -18.85 15.45 -6.02
C VAL A 245 -20.33 15.16 -6.25
N GLN A 246 -20.89 15.74 -7.31
CA GLN A 246 -22.31 15.62 -7.65
C GLN A 246 -22.54 14.90 -8.98
N ALA A 247 -21.54 14.89 -9.88
CA ALA A 247 -21.69 14.30 -11.20
C ALA A 247 -21.62 12.77 -11.14
N GLY A 248 -22.73 12.10 -11.49
CA GLY A 248 -22.77 10.63 -11.58
C GLY A 248 -22.81 9.90 -10.24
N ILE A 249 -22.97 10.64 -9.14
CA ILE A 249 -23.18 10.14 -7.77
C ILE A 249 -24.58 10.58 -7.33
N PRO A 250 -25.28 9.83 -6.45
CA PRO A 250 -26.58 10.27 -5.95
C PRO A 250 -26.47 11.62 -5.20
N PRO A 251 -27.57 12.39 -5.08
CA PRO A 251 -27.59 13.63 -4.31
C PRO A 251 -27.12 13.40 -2.87
N SER A 252 -26.25 14.29 -2.39
CA SER A 252 -25.50 14.17 -1.13
C SER A 252 -26.34 14.09 0.14
N GLU A 253 -27.62 14.49 0.11
CA GLU A 253 -28.46 14.50 1.30
C GLU A 253 -28.66 13.08 1.83
N ARG A 254 -27.95 12.75 2.91
CA ARG A 254 -27.98 11.44 3.58
C ARG A 254 -27.30 10.34 2.76
N LEU A 255 -26.11 10.60 2.21
CA LEU A 255 -25.24 9.57 1.67
C LEU A 255 -24.05 9.30 2.57
N THR A 256 -23.82 8.00 2.82
CA THR A 256 -22.59 7.50 3.44
C THR A 256 -21.63 7.03 2.36
N VAL A 257 -20.37 7.46 2.43
CA VAL A 257 -19.27 6.84 1.68
C VAL A 257 -18.42 6.01 2.65
N SER A 258 -18.69 4.71 2.68
CA SER A 258 -18.13 3.77 3.67
C SER A 258 -16.75 3.26 3.32
N ALA A 259 -16.33 3.35 2.06
CA ALA A 259 -14.99 3.02 1.61
C ALA A 259 -14.63 3.83 0.36
N LEU A 260 -13.36 4.22 0.26
CA LEU A 260 -12.76 4.85 -0.91
C LEU A 260 -11.47 4.13 -1.26
N LEU A 261 -11.20 3.98 -2.55
CA LEU A 261 -9.96 3.43 -3.07
C LEU A 261 -9.57 4.18 -4.33
N VAL A 262 -8.36 4.74 -4.36
CA VAL A 262 -7.70 5.08 -5.61
C VAL A 262 -6.97 3.83 -6.08
N ASP A 263 -7.16 3.48 -7.34
CA ASP A 263 -6.54 2.32 -7.95
C ASP A 263 -5.01 2.46 -7.93
N PRO A 264 -4.28 1.44 -7.45
CA PRO A 264 -2.85 1.56 -7.27
C PRO A 264 -2.04 1.46 -8.57
N VAL A 265 -2.67 1.04 -9.69
CA VAL A 265 -2.02 0.91 -11.00
C VAL A 265 -2.38 2.09 -11.91
N ASP A 266 -3.59 2.62 -11.80
CA ASP A 266 -4.04 3.80 -12.56
C ASP A 266 -4.71 4.81 -11.62
N THR A 267 -3.98 5.83 -11.17
CA THR A 267 -4.49 6.80 -10.18
C THR A 267 -5.66 7.65 -10.67
N ARG A 268 -6.01 7.59 -11.96
CA ARG A 268 -7.27 8.17 -12.48
C ARG A 268 -8.49 7.32 -12.13
N ARG A 269 -8.31 6.04 -11.79
CA ARG A 269 -9.41 5.18 -11.40
C ARG A 269 -9.66 5.27 -9.90
N VAL A 270 -10.90 5.60 -9.55
CA VAL A 270 -11.32 5.76 -8.16
C VAL A 270 -12.62 5.01 -7.94
N TYR A 271 -12.68 4.28 -6.84
CA TYR A 271 -13.84 3.51 -6.43
C TYR A 271 -14.40 4.06 -5.12
N ALA A 272 -15.72 4.16 -5.03
CA ALA A 272 -16.44 4.64 -3.86
C ALA A 272 -17.55 3.64 -3.49
N ALA A 273 -17.56 3.16 -2.26
CA ALA A 273 -18.69 2.42 -1.71
C ALA A 273 -19.70 3.40 -1.12
N ILE A 274 -20.86 3.53 -1.76
CA ILE A 274 -21.92 4.47 -1.41
C ILE A 274 -23.09 3.70 -0.82
N ALA A 275 -23.46 4.08 0.39
CA ALA A 275 -24.57 3.50 1.13
C ALA A 275 -25.50 4.60 1.63
N SER A 276 -26.68 4.19 2.09
CA SER A 276 -27.63 5.10 2.70
C SER A 276 -27.05 5.74 3.97
N GLY A 277 -27.30 7.03 4.15
CA GLY A 277 -26.94 7.80 5.34
C GLY A 277 -27.71 7.36 6.58
N ILE A 278 -27.14 7.65 7.75
CA ILE A 278 -27.79 7.38 9.05
C ILE A 278 -29.11 8.16 9.13
N GLY A 279 -30.21 7.45 9.42
CA GLY A 279 -31.55 8.04 9.53
C GLY A 279 -32.30 8.19 8.19
N ALA A 280 -31.75 7.73 7.07
CA ALA A 280 -32.54 7.52 5.87
C ALA A 280 -33.63 6.47 6.16
N PRO A 281 -34.85 6.63 5.61
CA PRO A 281 -35.92 5.67 5.85
C PRO A 281 -35.47 4.30 5.34
N THR A 282 -35.23 3.37 6.29
CA THR A 282 -35.16 1.96 5.97
C THR A 282 -36.52 1.60 5.36
N THR A 283 -36.51 0.99 4.18
CA THR A 283 -37.69 0.52 3.46
C THR A 283 -38.58 -0.31 4.39
N GLY A 284 -39.55 0.35 5.02
CA GLY A 284 -40.34 -0.20 6.12
C GLY A 284 -41.17 0.81 6.91
N SER A 285 -40.88 2.12 6.90
CA SER A 285 -41.73 3.07 7.64
C SER A 285 -41.84 4.51 7.12
N ALA A 286 -41.51 4.76 5.86
CA ALA A 286 -41.95 5.98 5.19
C ALA A 286 -42.36 5.64 3.76
N VAL A 287 -43.55 6.09 3.37
CA VAL A 287 -43.95 6.14 1.97
C VAL A 287 -43.00 7.12 1.29
N VAL A 288 -41.88 6.62 0.77
CA VAL A 288 -41.06 7.37 -0.18
C VAL A 288 -41.84 7.33 -1.49
N PRO A 289 -42.27 8.47 -2.05
CA PRO A 289 -43.01 8.45 -3.29
C PRO A 289 -42.13 7.81 -4.38
N MET A 290 -42.74 6.92 -5.17
CA MET A 290 -42.04 6.06 -6.14
C MET A 290 -41.32 6.83 -7.27
N ASP A 291 -41.47 8.15 -7.33
CA ASP A 291 -40.81 9.08 -8.24
C ASP A 291 -39.51 9.68 -7.69
N ALA A 292 -39.19 9.46 -6.41
CA ALA A 292 -37.92 9.84 -5.79
C ALA A 292 -36.82 8.87 -6.24
N MET A 293 -36.40 9.04 -7.50
CA MET A 293 -35.11 8.70 -8.09
C MET A 293 -34.28 7.71 -7.25
N VAL A 294 -34.57 6.41 -7.41
CA VAL A 294 -33.81 5.31 -6.81
C VAL A 294 -32.44 5.30 -7.48
N PHE A 295 -31.53 6.12 -7.00
CA PHE A 295 -30.14 5.90 -7.34
C PHE A 295 -29.70 4.60 -6.66
N PRO A 296 -29.10 3.64 -7.41
CA PRO A 296 -28.63 2.43 -6.78
C PRO A 296 -27.53 2.78 -5.79
N LEU A 297 -27.69 2.35 -4.54
CA LEU A 297 -26.55 2.24 -3.63
C LEU A 297 -25.60 1.16 -4.17
N GLY A 298 -24.38 1.12 -3.65
CA GLY A 298 -23.38 0.14 -4.05
C GLY A 298 -22.04 0.77 -4.39
N ILE A 299 -21.32 0.14 -5.31
CA ILE A 299 -19.98 0.57 -5.69
C ILE A 299 -20.06 1.47 -6.92
N TYR A 300 -19.48 2.65 -6.83
CA TYR A 300 -19.31 3.58 -7.94
C TYR A 300 -17.85 3.61 -8.36
N ALA A 301 -17.62 3.78 -9.65
CA ALA A 301 -16.30 3.92 -10.25
C ALA A 301 -16.22 5.21 -11.07
N SER A 302 -15.07 5.87 -10.98
CA SER A 302 -14.66 6.96 -11.87
C SER A 302 -13.41 6.54 -12.63
N PRO A 303 -13.39 6.61 -13.97
CA PRO A 303 -12.22 6.29 -14.78
C PRO A 303 -11.30 7.50 -15.04
N ASP A 304 -11.65 8.69 -14.54
CA ASP A 304 -11.07 9.96 -14.98
C ASP A 304 -10.60 10.90 -13.87
N GLY A 305 -10.30 10.34 -12.71
CA GLY A 305 -9.75 11.05 -11.57
C GLY A 305 -10.85 11.70 -10.74
N GLY A 306 -12.08 11.20 -10.82
CA GLY A 306 -13.22 11.66 -10.04
C GLY A 306 -14.11 12.69 -10.74
N ASP A 307 -13.94 12.92 -12.05
CA ASP A 307 -14.75 13.90 -12.80
C ASP A 307 -16.13 13.32 -13.16
N HIS A 308 -16.18 12.05 -13.59
CA HIS A 308 -17.42 11.34 -13.86
C HIS A 308 -17.48 10.02 -13.09
N TRP A 309 -18.66 9.69 -12.58
CA TRP A 309 -18.92 8.49 -11.81
C TRP A 309 -20.07 7.69 -12.39
N SER A 310 -20.00 6.37 -12.22
CA SER A 310 -21.09 5.47 -12.59
C SER A 310 -21.07 4.24 -11.68
N VAL A 311 -22.20 3.56 -11.57
CA VAL A 311 -22.32 2.32 -10.80
C VAL A 311 -21.46 1.24 -11.45
N LEU A 312 -20.64 0.58 -10.65
CA LEU A 312 -19.77 -0.50 -11.08
C LEU A 312 -20.60 -1.78 -11.28
N ALA A 313 -20.82 -2.13 -12.54
CA ALA A 313 -21.58 -3.33 -12.90
C ALA A 313 -20.97 -4.60 -12.30
N GLY A 314 -21.82 -5.47 -11.75
CA GLY A 314 -21.41 -6.74 -11.13
C GLY A 314 -20.92 -6.63 -9.68
N ALA A 315 -20.73 -5.41 -9.15
CA ALA A 315 -20.47 -5.21 -7.74
C ALA A 315 -21.77 -5.26 -6.90
N PRO A 316 -21.70 -5.57 -5.59
CA PRO A 316 -22.88 -5.57 -4.72
C PRO A 316 -23.53 -4.18 -4.61
N ILE A 317 -24.87 -4.15 -4.65
CA ILE A 317 -25.69 -2.93 -4.55
C ILE A 317 -26.33 -2.74 -3.16
N ASP A 318 -26.63 -3.84 -2.46
CA ASP A 318 -27.39 -3.79 -1.18
C ASP A 318 -26.54 -4.07 0.06
N ALA A 319 -25.23 -4.32 -0.12
CA ALA A 319 -24.33 -4.64 0.98
C ALA A 319 -23.39 -3.47 1.27
N ILE A 320 -23.34 -3.05 2.54
CA ILE A 320 -22.43 -1.98 2.97
C ILE A 320 -21.00 -2.50 2.91
N THR A 321 -20.25 -2.05 1.91
CA THR A 321 -18.84 -2.37 1.75
C THR A 321 -18.00 -1.46 2.65
N ARG A 322 -17.24 -2.06 3.57
CA ARG A 322 -16.44 -1.39 4.61
C ARG A 322 -14.97 -1.21 4.23
N ARG A 323 -14.49 -2.02 3.29
CA ARG A 323 -13.12 -1.98 2.77
C ARG A 323 -13.14 -2.29 1.28
N LEU A 324 -12.28 -1.63 0.53
CA LEU A 324 -12.00 -1.89 -0.86
C LEU A 324 -10.50 -2.11 -1.01
N SER A 325 -10.11 -2.97 -1.94
CA SER A 325 -8.71 -3.19 -2.29
C SER A 325 -8.56 -3.67 -3.73
N VAL A 326 -7.49 -3.24 -4.37
CA VAL A 326 -6.97 -3.78 -5.63
C VAL A 326 -5.56 -4.26 -5.34
N ASP A 327 -5.21 -5.43 -5.86
CA ASP A 327 -3.84 -5.93 -5.78
C ASP A 327 -3.02 -5.37 -6.95
N PRO A 328 -1.95 -4.57 -6.73
CA PRO A 328 -1.10 -4.10 -7.83
C PRO A 328 -0.43 -5.22 -8.63
N ALA A 329 -0.27 -6.42 -8.04
CA ALA A 329 0.27 -7.59 -8.73
C ALA A 329 -0.77 -8.33 -9.58
N SER A 330 -2.06 -8.05 -9.38
CA SER A 330 -3.20 -8.62 -10.11
C SER A 330 -4.35 -7.61 -10.18
N PRO A 331 -4.21 -6.52 -10.95
CA PRO A 331 -5.11 -5.37 -10.88
C PRO A 331 -6.50 -5.61 -11.50
N ASP A 332 -6.68 -6.69 -12.26
CA ASP A 332 -7.93 -7.02 -12.96
C ASP A 332 -9.15 -7.23 -12.05
N TYR A 333 -8.98 -7.20 -10.73
CA TYR A 333 -10.05 -7.41 -9.76
C TYR A 333 -10.06 -6.34 -8.68
N LEU A 334 -11.25 -5.79 -8.45
CA LEU A 334 -11.60 -5.06 -7.25
C LEU A 334 -12.17 -6.03 -6.23
N TYR A 335 -11.64 -5.97 -5.01
CA TYR A 335 -12.10 -6.75 -3.87
C TYR A 335 -12.79 -5.82 -2.87
N GLY A 336 -13.83 -6.33 -2.22
CA GLY A 336 -14.48 -5.62 -1.13
C GLY A 336 -14.84 -6.53 0.02
N LEU A 337 -14.98 -5.94 1.20
CA LEU A 337 -15.40 -6.63 2.43
C LEU A 337 -16.65 -5.97 2.99
N THR A 338 -17.67 -6.78 3.26
CA THR A 338 -18.92 -6.39 3.92
C THR A 338 -19.00 -7.09 5.27
N ASP A 339 -20.03 -6.79 6.05
CA ASP A 339 -20.31 -7.51 7.30
C ASP A 339 -20.71 -8.98 7.07
N SER A 340 -21.12 -9.33 5.84
CA SER A 340 -21.53 -10.69 5.45
C SER A 340 -20.45 -11.49 4.73
N GLY A 341 -19.35 -10.86 4.31
CA GLY A 341 -18.22 -11.54 3.68
C GLY A 341 -17.47 -10.71 2.65
N ALA A 342 -16.44 -11.31 2.07
CA ALA A 342 -15.67 -10.71 0.99
C ALA A 342 -16.31 -11.01 -0.38
N TRP A 343 -16.18 -10.07 -1.31
CA TRP A 343 -16.58 -10.22 -2.71
C TRP A 343 -15.46 -9.73 -3.63
N ARG A 344 -15.54 -10.11 -4.91
CA ARG A 344 -14.66 -9.57 -5.96
C ARG A 344 -15.44 -9.34 -7.24
N VAL A 345 -15.02 -8.36 -8.02
CA VAL A 345 -15.54 -8.08 -9.36
C VAL A 345 -14.38 -7.82 -10.32
N HIS A 346 -14.51 -8.26 -11.55
CA HIS A 346 -13.52 -7.97 -12.58
C HIS A 346 -13.63 -6.50 -13.02
N VAL A 347 -12.51 -5.79 -13.03
CA VAL A 347 -12.39 -4.41 -13.49
C VAL A 347 -11.39 -4.39 -14.63
N ALA A 348 -11.84 -4.05 -15.84
CA ALA A 348 -10.99 -4.07 -17.02
C ALA A 348 -9.98 -2.92 -16.96
N HIS A 349 -8.68 -3.23 -16.94
CA HIS A 349 -7.59 -2.27 -17.10
C HIS A 349 -7.31 -1.92 -18.55
#